data_AF-A0A4Y2JYU3-F1
#
_entry.id   AF-A0A4Y2JYU3-F1
#
_cell.length_a   1.000
_cell.length_b   1.000
_cell.length_c   1.000
_cell.angle_alpha   90.00
_cell.angle_beta   90.00
_cell.angle_gamma   90.00
#
_symmetry.space_group_name_H-M   'P 1'
#
loop_
_entity.id
_entity.type
_entity.pdbx_description
1 polymer ?
#
loop_
_entity_poly.entity_id
_entity_poly.type
_entity_poly.pdbx_seq_one_letter_code
_entity_poly.pdbx_strand_id
1 'polypeptide(L)'
;KSRIIDKSPLKYKLVRGLSSLYPSVILNNSNIGLTRFNIVLEVLYNRYQITETVAERGTNQYVSFCSVVKERHQDEIENFLSDECNLELDNFYYGLLSREKKNKKKTGRSVAVVKSCFIFSHGNASVERGFSVNKTMLVENLKKQSLINQRRAYDRIKSLRGVENVSITKKMLLAVRGAKHRYREDLVRKKEYLDKKASKTQEKRKLENELQQLYNQKKKIRLEKEKEEIEFEVKIQILEEKRKSLL
;
A
#
# COMPACT_ATOMS: atom_id res chain seq x y z
N LYS A 1 28.09 -3.36 3.68
CA LYS A 1 27.04 -4.41 3.85
C LYS A 1 25.67 -3.71 3.84
N SER A 2 24.71 -4.25 3.12
CA SER A 2 23.65 -3.53 2.39
C SER A 2 22.48 -3.01 3.25
N ARG A 3 22.17 -1.71 3.13
CA ARG A 3 21.00 -1.01 3.72
C ARG A 3 19.63 -1.62 3.36
N ILE A 4 19.62 -2.60 2.45
CA ILE A 4 18.43 -3.35 2.01
C ILE A 4 18.01 -4.38 3.07
N ILE A 5 18.98 -5.00 3.76
CA ILE A 5 18.67 -6.03 4.78
C ILE A 5 18.00 -5.39 6.00
N ASP A 6 18.41 -4.18 6.40
CA ASP A 6 17.83 -3.47 7.55
C ASP A 6 16.36 -3.06 7.35
N LYS A 7 15.96 -2.89 6.08
CA LYS A 7 14.59 -2.60 5.66
C LYS A 7 13.80 -3.87 5.30
N SER A 8 14.46 -5.02 5.18
CA SER A 8 13.83 -6.27 4.79
C SER A 8 13.17 -6.97 5.99
N PRO A 9 11.98 -7.58 5.81
CA PRO A 9 11.38 -8.48 6.81
C PRO A 9 12.29 -9.65 7.20
N LEU A 10 13.25 -10.02 6.33
CA LEU A 10 14.20 -11.11 6.58
C LEU A 10 15.16 -10.83 7.75
N LYS A 11 15.25 -9.59 8.25
CA LYS A 11 16.00 -9.29 9.47
C LYS A 11 15.44 -10.02 10.69
N TYR A 12 14.13 -10.30 10.71
CA TYR A 12 13.47 -10.98 11.81
C TYR A 12 13.70 -12.49 11.75
N LYS A 13 14.14 -13.08 12.87
CA LYS A 13 14.32 -14.55 12.99
C LYS A 13 13.02 -15.31 12.69
N LEU A 14 11.88 -14.80 13.16
CA LEU A 14 10.56 -15.38 12.91
C LEU A 14 10.26 -15.53 11.42
N VAL A 15 10.46 -14.46 10.63
CA VAL A 15 10.19 -14.46 9.18
C VAL A 15 11.06 -15.48 8.46
N ARG A 16 12.34 -15.60 8.84
CA ARG A 16 13.23 -16.62 8.29
C ARG A 16 12.77 -18.03 8.66
N GLY A 17 12.35 -18.23 9.90
CA GLY A 17 11.83 -19.51 10.39
C GLY A 17 10.54 -19.95 9.71
N LEU A 18 9.65 -19.01 9.36
CA LEU A 18 8.38 -19.29 8.67
C LEU A 18 8.56 -19.93 7.28
N SER A 19 9.74 -19.83 6.68
CA SER A 19 10.05 -20.57 5.43
C SER A 19 10.02 -22.10 5.60
N SER A 20 10.01 -22.61 6.82
CA SER A 20 9.71 -24.02 7.14
C SER A 20 8.32 -24.48 6.67
N LEU A 21 7.37 -23.54 6.53
CA LEU A 21 6.00 -23.81 6.07
C LEU A 21 5.87 -23.61 4.55
N TYR A 22 6.96 -23.51 3.80
CA TYR A 22 6.88 -23.46 2.35
C TYR A 22 6.73 -24.89 1.78
N PRO A 23 5.80 -25.15 0.84
CA PRO A 23 5.51 -26.51 0.36
C PRO A 23 6.73 -27.26 -0.16
N SER A 24 7.65 -26.59 -0.88
CA SER A 24 8.87 -27.24 -1.37
C SER A 24 9.84 -27.61 -0.24
N VAL A 25 9.86 -26.85 0.87
CA VAL A 25 10.72 -27.16 2.02
C VAL A 25 10.17 -28.36 2.77
N ILE A 26 8.85 -28.46 2.92
CA ILE A 26 8.18 -29.60 3.56
C ILE A 26 8.41 -30.89 2.77
N LEU A 27 8.27 -30.83 1.44
CA LEU A 27 8.41 -32.01 0.57
C LEU A 27 9.88 -32.43 0.41
N ASN A 28 10.74 -31.50 0.02
CA ASN A 28 12.09 -31.84 -0.44
C ASN A 28 13.15 -31.73 0.66
N ASN A 29 12.92 -30.93 1.69
CA ASN A 29 13.96 -30.53 2.66
C ASN A 29 13.46 -30.54 4.11
N SER A 30 12.75 -31.60 4.51
CA SER A 30 12.08 -31.68 5.82
C SER A 30 13.01 -31.44 7.02
N ASN A 31 14.29 -31.84 6.93
CA ASN A 31 15.28 -31.61 7.99
C ASN A 31 15.62 -30.12 8.14
N ILE A 32 15.85 -29.43 7.03
CA ILE A 32 16.08 -27.97 7.01
C ILE A 32 14.81 -27.24 7.45
N GLY A 33 13.65 -27.73 7.03
CA GLY A 33 12.34 -27.27 7.46
C GLY A 33 12.17 -27.35 8.98
N LEU A 34 12.54 -28.48 9.59
CA LEU A 34 12.47 -28.68 11.04
C LEU A 34 13.37 -27.69 11.79
N THR A 35 14.62 -27.53 11.36
CA THR A 35 15.53 -26.55 11.97
C THR A 35 14.96 -25.13 11.92
N ARG A 36 14.34 -24.76 10.79
CA ARG A 36 13.69 -23.46 10.62
C ARG A 36 12.41 -23.33 11.46
N PHE A 37 11.64 -24.40 11.61
CA PHE A 37 10.45 -24.43 12.44
C PHE A 37 10.79 -24.31 13.92
N ASN A 38 11.88 -24.92 14.37
CA ASN A 38 12.38 -24.75 15.74
C ASN A 38 12.73 -23.29 16.06
N ILE A 39 13.26 -22.53 15.09
CA ILE A 39 13.46 -21.08 15.24
C ILE A 39 12.13 -20.35 15.48
N VAL A 40 11.04 -20.77 14.82
CA VAL A 40 9.70 -20.19 15.04
C VAL A 40 9.23 -20.48 16.47
N LEU A 41 9.35 -21.73 16.92
CA LEU A 41 8.97 -22.15 18.27
C LEU A 41 9.77 -21.41 19.35
N GLU A 42 11.09 -21.32 19.18
CA GLU A 42 12.00 -20.59 20.07
C GLU A 42 11.58 -19.12 20.20
N VAL A 43 11.32 -18.45 19.07
CA VAL A 43 10.89 -17.04 19.07
C VAL A 43 9.53 -16.87 19.75
N LEU A 44 8.58 -17.77 19.52
CA LEU A 44 7.26 -17.71 20.15
C LEU A 44 7.33 -17.98 21.65
N TYR A 45 8.15 -18.93 22.08
CA TYR A 45 8.37 -19.26 23.48
C TYR A 45 9.02 -18.08 24.22
N ASN A 46 10.10 -17.51 23.67
CA ASN A 46 10.79 -16.35 24.24
C ASN A 46 9.91 -15.08 24.31
N ARG A 47 8.80 -15.05 23.59
CA ARG A 47 7.80 -13.97 23.62
C ARG A 47 6.55 -14.33 24.43
N TYR A 48 6.60 -15.42 25.19
CA TYR A 48 5.50 -15.93 26.02
C TYR A 48 4.20 -16.17 25.23
N GLN A 49 4.31 -16.43 23.92
CA GLN A 49 3.14 -16.71 23.06
C GLN A 49 2.75 -18.19 23.11
N ILE A 50 3.67 -19.07 23.49
CA ILE A 50 3.47 -20.51 23.68
C ILE A 50 4.19 -20.99 24.94
N THR A 51 3.70 -22.08 25.53
CA THR A 51 4.37 -22.77 26.63
C THR A 51 5.45 -23.72 26.11
N GLU A 52 6.36 -24.14 26.97
CA GLU A 52 7.37 -25.16 26.66
C GLU A 52 6.74 -26.47 26.15
N THR A 53 5.68 -26.92 26.81
CA THR A 53 4.90 -28.11 26.41
C THR A 53 4.30 -27.97 25.01
N VAL A 54 3.91 -26.76 24.59
CA VAL A 54 3.40 -26.49 23.25
C VAL A 54 4.52 -26.43 22.22
N ALA A 55 5.70 -25.92 22.60
CA ALA A 55 6.89 -25.92 21.74
C ALA A 55 7.35 -27.34 21.40
N GLU A 56 7.56 -28.19 22.42
CA GLU A 56 7.95 -29.59 22.22
C GLU A 56 6.93 -30.36 21.37
N ARG A 57 5.64 -30.17 21.67
CA ARG A 57 4.56 -30.76 20.89
C ARG A 57 4.57 -30.26 19.44
N GLY A 58 4.86 -28.98 19.22
CA GLY A 58 4.97 -28.38 17.90
C GLY A 58 6.03 -29.05 17.04
N THR A 59 7.20 -29.34 17.60
CA THR A 59 8.30 -30.06 16.92
C THR A 59 7.84 -31.43 16.44
N ASN A 60 7.25 -32.22 17.34
CA ASN A 60 6.75 -33.56 17.03
C ASN A 60 5.62 -33.53 15.97
N GLN A 61 4.78 -32.51 16.03
CA GLN A 61 3.70 -32.31 15.06
C GLN A 61 4.22 -31.93 13.68
N TYR A 62 5.26 -31.10 13.59
CA TYR A 62 5.87 -30.73 12.32
C TYR A 62 6.45 -31.96 11.61
N VAL A 63 7.19 -32.80 12.33
CA VAL A 63 7.74 -34.05 11.78
C VAL A 63 6.62 -34.96 11.28
N SER A 64 5.60 -35.19 12.11
CA SER A 64 4.45 -36.01 11.73
C SER A 64 3.70 -35.45 10.52
N PHE A 65 3.57 -34.12 10.42
CA PHE A 65 2.94 -33.47 9.28
C PHE A 65 3.74 -33.66 7.98
N CYS A 66 5.07 -33.48 8.03
CA CYS A 66 5.94 -33.72 6.88
C CYS A 66 5.84 -35.16 6.37
N SER A 67 5.76 -36.16 7.27
CA SER A 67 5.55 -37.56 6.88
C SER A 67 4.20 -37.77 6.19
N VAL A 68 3.10 -37.26 6.78
CA VAL A 68 1.76 -37.38 6.19
C VAL A 68 1.68 -36.73 4.81
N VAL A 69 2.32 -35.58 4.66
CA VAL A 69 2.38 -34.86 3.39
C VAL A 69 3.07 -35.69 2.31
N LYS A 70 4.23 -36.28 2.62
CA LYS A 70 4.95 -37.16 1.69
C LYS A 70 4.16 -38.41 1.32
N GLU A 71 3.47 -39.01 2.29
CA GLU A 71 2.73 -40.24 2.07
C GLU A 71 1.41 -40.06 1.31
N ARG A 72 0.71 -38.94 1.51
CA ARG A 72 -0.69 -38.80 1.05
C ARG A 72 -0.98 -37.58 0.18
N HIS A 73 -0.10 -36.58 0.19
CA HIS A 73 -0.35 -35.29 -0.46
C HIS A 73 0.83 -34.82 -1.31
N GLN A 74 1.73 -35.73 -1.70
CA GLN A 74 2.88 -35.40 -2.54
C GLN A 74 2.42 -34.79 -3.87
N ASP A 75 1.53 -35.47 -4.59
CA ASP A 75 0.97 -34.99 -5.86
C ASP A 75 0.28 -33.62 -5.71
N GLU A 76 -0.41 -33.37 -4.59
CA GLU A 76 -1.06 -32.09 -4.34
C GLU A 76 -0.04 -30.94 -4.15
N ILE A 77 1.10 -31.22 -3.51
CA ILE A 77 2.17 -30.24 -3.36
C ILE A 77 2.91 -30.02 -4.68
N GLU A 78 3.19 -31.08 -5.43
CA GLU A 78 3.84 -30.97 -6.74
C GLU A 78 2.95 -30.17 -7.70
N ASN A 79 1.64 -30.44 -7.71
CA ASN A 79 0.66 -29.65 -8.45
C ASN A 79 0.61 -28.20 -7.97
N PHE A 80 0.75 -27.92 -6.67
CA PHE A 80 0.82 -26.56 -6.14
C PHE A 80 2.09 -25.82 -6.57
N LEU A 81 3.21 -26.54 -6.68
CA LEU A 81 4.50 -25.98 -7.08
C LEU A 81 4.65 -25.81 -8.59
N SER A 82 3.73 -26.38 -9.39
CA SER A 82 3.67 -26.20 -10.83
C SER A 82 3.32 -24.75 -11.20
N ASP A 83 3.91 -24.26 -12.29
CA ASP A 83 3.63 -22.93 -12.85
C ASP A 83 2.17 -22.76 -13.30
N GLU A 84 1.44 -23.85 -13.48
CA GLU A 84 0.02 -23.86 -13.85
C GLU A 84 -0.90 -23.61 -12.64
N CYS A 85 -0.38 -23.71 -11.41
CA CYS A 85 -1.19 -23.54 -10.20
C CYS A 85 -1.45 -22.08 -9.88
N ASN A 86 -2.72 -21.70 -9.90
CA ASN A 86 -3.17 -20.37 -9.49
C ASN A 86 -3.70 -20.33 -8.04
N LEU A 87 -3.43 -21.36 -7.24
CA LEU A 87 -3.92 -21.43 -5.87
C LEU A 87 -3.05 -20.57 -4.93
N GLU A 88 -3.70 -19.78 -4.08
CA GLU A 88 -2.99 -19.03 -3.03
C GLU A 88 -2.56 -19.97 -1.89
N LEU A 89 -1.42 -19.68 -1.24
CA LEU A 89 -0.82 -20.53 -0.21
C LEU A 89 -1.75 -20.76 1.00
N ASP A 90 -2.53 -19.75 1.38
CA ASP A 90 -3.51 -19.82 2.47
C ASP A 90 -4.68 -20.75 2.11
N ASN A 91 -5.21 -20.65 0.89
CA ASN A 91 -6.24 -21.54 0.37
C ASN A 91 -5.75 -22.98 0.24
N PHE A 92 -4.50 -23.16 -0.20
CA PHE A 92 -3.83 -24.46 -0.24
C PHE A 92 -3.80 -25.12 1.14
N TYR A 93 -3.21 -24.44 2.13
CA TYR A 93 -3.11 -24.97 3.49
C TYR A 93 -4.48 -25.12 4.14
N TYR A 94 -5.44 -24.23 3.87
CA TYR A 94 -6.80 -24.39 4.37
C TYR A 94 -7.44 -25.68 3.86
N GLY A 95 -7.31 -25.98 2.55
CA GLY A 95 -7.78 -27.23 1.95
C GLY A 95 -7.13 -28.46 2.57
N LEU A 96 -5.79 -28.46 2.59
CA LEU A 96 -4.97 -29.55 3.12
C LEU A 96 -5.29 -29.86 4.59
N LEU A 97 -5.27 -28.84 5.44
CA LEU A 97 -5.50 -28.97 6.89
C LEU A 97 -6.97 -29.28 7.22
N SER A 98 -7.92 -28.88 6.38
CA SER A 98 -9.35 -29.20 6.58
C SER A 98 -9.66 -30.66 6.25
N ARG A 99 -8.95 -31.27 5.31
CA ARG A 99 -9.09 -32.71 4.98
C ARG A 99 -8.47 -33.58 6.07
N GLU A 100 -7.29 -33.22 6.58
CA GLU A 100 -6.65 -33.96 7.68
C GLU A 100 -7.41 -33.87 9.02
N LYS A 101 -8.24 -32.83 9.22
CA LYS A 101 -9.16 -32.77 10.37
C LYS A 101 -10.30 -33.81 10.30
N LYS A 102 -10.75 -34.19 9.10
CA LYS A 102 -11.82 -35.19 8.92
C LYS A 102 -11.29 -36.61 9.19
N ASN A 103 -10.00 -36.84 8.95
CA ASN A 103 -9.28 -38.07 9.29
C ASN A 103 -8.97 -38.13 10.79
N LYS A 104 -10.03 -38.25 11.61
CA LYS A 104 -9.96 -38.37 13.08
C LYS A 104 -9.16 -39.62 13.48
N LYS A 105 -7.95 -39.44 14.02
CA LYS A 105 -7.45 -40.19 15.20
C LYS A 105 -6.20 -39.64 15.90
N LYS A 106 -5.39 -38.73 15.32
CA LYS A 106 -4.19 -38.18 16.03
C LYS A 106 -3.89 -36.67 15.82
N THR A 107 -4.57 -35.99 14.89
CA THR A 107 -4.15 -34.66 14.37
C THR A 107 -5.03 -33.47 14.80
N GLY A 108 -6.06 -33.70 15.63
CA GLY A 108 -7.06 -32.67 15.98
C GLY A 108 -6.53 -31.48 16.80
N ARG A 109 -5.38 -31.63 17.48
CA ARG A 109 -4.70 -30.56 18.23
C ARG A 109 -3.45 -30.01 17.51
N SER A 110 -3.15 -30.49 16.30
CA SER A 110 -1.85 -30.31 15.64
C SER A 110 -1.76 -29.14 14.67
N VAL A 111 -2.61 -28.13 14.84
CA VAL A 111 -2.66 -26.99 13.91
C VAL A 111 -2.70 -25.66 14.66
N ALA A 112 -2.51 -25.63 15.98
CA ALA A 112 -2.59 -24.38 16.75
C ALA A 112 -1.42 -23.44 16.39
N VAL A 113 -0.19 -23.94 16.46
CA VAL A 113 1.02 -23.16 16.15
C VAL A 113 1.05 -22.71 14.68
N VAL A 114 0.72 -23.62 13.76
CA VAL A 114 0.66 -23.32 12.32
C VAL A 114 -0.45 -22.31 12.02
N LYS A 115 -1.64 -22.43 12.63
CA LYS A 115 -2.69 -21.40 12.52
C LYS A 115 -2.22 -20.06 13.05
N SER A 116 -1.58 -20.02 14.22
CA SER A 116 -1.05 -18.76 14.78
C SER A 116 -0.03 -18.12 13.83
N CYS A 117 0.83 -18.92 13.20
CA CYS A 117 1.78 -18.45 12.19
C CYS A 117 1.09 -17.82 10.97
N PHE A 118 0.03 -18.45 10.45
CA PHE A 118 -0.74 -17.88 9.34
C PHE A 118 -1.53 -16.64 9.77
N ILE A 119 -2.03 -16.58 11.01
CA ILE A 119 -2.76 -15.43 11.57
C ILE A 119 -1.90 -14.16 11.61
N PHE A 120 -0.61 -14.26 11.98
CA PHE A 120 0.29 -13.09 12.04
C PHE A 120 0.42 -12.33 10.72
N SER A 121 0.26 -13.03 9.58
CA SER A 121 0.37 -12.42 8.26
C SER A 121 -0.89 -11.68 7.79
N HIS A 122 -2.04 -11.81 8.48
CA HIS A 122 -3.33 -11.29 7.98
C HIS A 122 -3.39 -9.77 7.85
N GLY A 123 -2.66 -9.01 8.68
CA GLY A 123 -2.68 -7.54 8.66
C GLY A 123 -2.17 -6.95 7.34
N ASN A 124 -1.12 -7.55 6.76
CA ASN A 124 -0.54 -7.11 5.48
C ASN A 124 -1.00 -7.96 4.30
N ALA A 125 -1.40 -9.22 4.50
CA ALA A 125 -1.80 -10.11 3.41
C ALA A 125 -2.97 -9.55 2.59
N SER A 126 -3.92 -8.82 3.18
CA SER A 126 -5.00 -8.21 2.39
C SER A 126 -4.51 -7.09 1.46
N VAL A 127 -3.56 -6.28 1.94
CA VAL A 127 -2.98 -5.17 1.16
C VAL A 127 -2.02 -5.71 0.10
N GLU A 128 -1.19 -6.70 0.46
CA GLU A 128 -0.27 -7.39 -0.45
C GLU A 128 -1.02 -8.20 -1.52
N ARG A 129 -2.14 -8.85 -1.18
CA ARG A 129 -3.06 -9.43 -2.17
C ARG A 129 -3.59 -8.37 -3.12
N GLY A 130 -3.94 -7.19 -2.60
CA GLY A 130 -4.27 -6.03 -3.42
C GLY A 130 -3.16 -5.66 -4.39
N PHE A 131 -1.90 -5.63 -3.96
CA PHE A 131 -0.75 -5.33 -4.81
C PHE A 131 -0.50 -6.39 -5.87
N SER A 132 -0.57 -7.68 -5.54
CA SER A 132 -0.37 -8.77 -6.50
C SER A 132 -1.43 -8.74 -7.61
N VAL A 133 -2.71 -8.58 -7.24
CA VAL A 133 -3.79 -8.46 -8.23
C VAL A 133 -3.69 -7.16 -9.02
N ASN A 134 -3.25 -6.06 -8.40
CA ASN A 134 -3.02 -4.83 -9.14
C ASN A 134 -1.85 -5.00 -10.13
N LYS A 135 -0.79 -5.74 -9.77
CA LYS A 135 0.37 -5.97 -10.65
C LYS A 135 -0.03 -6.60 -11.99
N THR A 136 -0.97 -7.55 -11.98
CA THR A 136 -1.47 -8.18 -13.21
C THR A 136 -2.41 -7.28 -14.02
N MET A 137 -2.98 -6.23 -13.41
CA MET A 137 -3.86 -5.25 -14.06
C MET A 137 -3.17 -3.95 -14.47
N LEU A 138 -1.95 -3.72 -13.99
CA LEU A 138 -1.20 -2.50 -14.28
C LEU A 138 -0.68 -2.54 -15.71
N VAL A 139 -1.06 -1.53 -16.49
CA VAL A 139 -0.55 -1.26 -17.83
C VAL A 139 0.16 0.10 -17.81
N GLU A 140 1.20 0.27 -18.63
CA GLU A 140 1.88 1.56 -18.77
C GLU A 140 0.87 2.67 -19.14
N ASN A 141 1.04 3.86 -18.56
CA ASN A 141 0.16 5.02 -18.75
C ASN A 141 -1.30 4.85 -18.28
N LEU A 142 -1.59 3.85 -17.45
CA LEU A 142 -2.93 3.66 -16.88
C LEU A 142 -3.25 4.74 -15.83
N LYS A 143 -4.37 5.46 -16.03
CA LYS A 143 -4.88 6.42 -15.05
C LYS A 143 -5.40 5.67 -13.81
N LYS A 144 -5.21 6.27 -12.62
CA LYS A 144 -5.73 5.75 -11.34
C LYS A 144 -7.20 5.34 -11.41
N GLN A 145 -8.05 6.17 -12.02
CA GLN A 145 -9.49 5.88 -12.12
C GLN A 145 -9.78 4.65 -12.98
N SER A 146 -9.00 4.42 -14.04
CA SER A 146 -9.12 3.23 -14.88
C SER A 146 -8.77 1.97 -14.11
N LEU A 147 -7.69 2.00 -13.31
CA LEU A 147 -7.31 0.89 -12.44
C LEU A 147 -8.41 0.57 -11.41
N ILE A 148 -8.97 1.60 -10.76
CA ILE A 148 -10.07 1.42 -9.80
C ILE A 148 -11.28 0.74 -10.46
N ASN A 149 -11.65 1.19 -11.66
CA ASN A 149 -12.79 0.63 -12.38
C ASN A 149 -12.56 -0.82 -12.84
N GLN A 150 -11.35 -1.14 -13.31
CA GLN A 150 -10.96 -2.51 -13.64
C GLN A 150 -11.00 -3.42 -12.41
N ARG A 151 -10.49 -2.93 -11.26
CA ARG A 151 -10.51 -3.67 -10.00
C ARG A 151 -11.94 -3.99 -9.56
N ARG A 152 -12.85 -3.01 -9.63
CA ARG A 152 -14.27 -3.19 -9.33
C ARG A 152 -14.92 -4.27 -10.21
N ALA A 153 -14.62 -4.27 -11.50
CA ALA A 153 -15.13 -5.28 -12.42
C ALA A 153 -14.59 -6.68 -12.07
N TYR A 154 -13.28 -6.79 -11.86
CA TYR A 154 -12.65 -8.05 -11.48
C TYR A 154 -13.18 -8.61 -10.16
N ASP A 155 -13.30 -7.78 -9.12
CA ASP A 155 -13.79 -8.23 -7.82
C ASP A 155 -15.22 -8.77 -7.92
N ARG A 156 -16.06 -8.11 -8.74
CA ARG A 156 -17.41 -8.60 -9.00
C ARG A 156 -17.41 -9.94 -9.74
N ILE A 157 -16.59 -10.11 -10.78
CA ILE A 157 -16.46 -11.37 -11.52
C ILE A 157 -15.95 -12.48 -10.59
N LYS A 158 -14.92 -12.20 -9.80
CA LYS A 158 -14.35 -13.13 -8.81
C LYS A 158 -15.40 -13.55 -7.78
N SER A 159 -16.24 -12.61 -7.30
CA SER A 159 -17.34 -12.92 -6.38
C SER A 159 -18.39 -13.85 -7.00
N LEU A 160 -18.58 -13.79 -8.32
CA LEU A 160 -19.49 -14.65 -9.09
C LEU A 160 -18.82 -15.95 -9.54
N ARG A 161 -17.59 -16.22 -9.10
CA ARG A 161 -16.80 -17.43 -9.40
C ARG A 161 -16.47 -17.65 -10.88
N GLY A 162 -16.57 -16.62 -11.71
CA GLY A 162 -16.26 -16.72 -13.13
C GLY A 162 -17.04 -15.73 -13.97
N VAL A 163 -16.66 -15.64 -15.25
CA VAL A 163 -17.28 -14.72 -16.22
C VAL A 163 -18.59 -15.29 -16.74
N GLU A 164 -18.69 -16.62 -16.82
CA GLU A 164 -19.87 -17.38 -17.25
C GLU A 164 -21.09 -17.12 -16.36
N ASN A 165 -20.86 -16.79 -15.09
CA ASN A 165 -21.93 -16.52 -14.12
C ASN A 165 -22.38 -15.04 -14.11
N VAL A 166 -21.82 -14.20 -14.99
CA VAL A 166 -22.18 -12.79 -15.09
C VAL A 166 -23.38 -12.61 -16.01
N SER A 167 -24.57 -12.42 -15.42
CA SER A 167 -25.78 -12.11 -16.18
C SER A 167 -25.67 -10.74 -16.87
N ILE A 168 -25.79 -10.71 -18.21
CA ILE A 168 -25.78 -9.46 -18.98
C ILE A 168 -27.13 -8.75 -18.82
N THR A 169 -27.13 -7.61 -18.13
CA THR A 169 -28.35 -6.83 -17.90
C THR A 169 -28.58 -5.79 -18.99
N LYS A 170 -29.85 -5.43 -19.24
CA LYS A 170 -30.22 -4.34 -20.17
C LYS A 170 -29.53 -3.00 -19.82
N LYS A 171 -29.31 -2.73 -18.53
CA LYS A 171 -28.59 -1.54 -18.05
C LYS A 171 -27.13 -1.51 -18.52
N MET A 172 -26.45 -2.66 -18.54
CA MET A 172 -25.07 -2.75 -19.04
C MET A 172 -25.01 -2.47 -20.54
N LEU A 173 -25.95 -3.02 -21.31
CA LEU A 173 -26.03 -2.76 -22.77
C LEU A 173 -26.25 -1.29 -23.08
N LEU A 174 -27.17 -0.62 -22.35
CA LEU A 174 -27.40 0.82 -22.49
C LEU A 174 -26.17 1.65 -22.09
N ALA A 175 -25.48 1.26 -21.00
CA ALA A 175 -24.27 1.94 -20.56
C ALA A 175 -23.15 1.86 -21.61
N VAL A 176 -22.96 0.70 -22.24
CA VAL A 176 -21.97 0.50 -23.32
C VAL A 176 -22.33 1.33 -24.55
N ARG A 177 -23.60 1.32 -24.98
CA ARG A 177 -24.06 2.13 -26.12
C ARG A 177 -23.81 3.62 -25.92
N GLY A 178 -24.01 4.13 -24.69
CA GLY A 178 -23.76 5.53 -24.34
C GLY A 178 -22.31 5.89 -24.01
N ALA A 179 -21.39 4.93 -23.93
CA ALA A 179 -20.05 5.16 -23.39
C ALA A 179 -19.24 6.19 -24.20
N LYS A 180 -19.30 6.10 -25.54
CA LYS A 180 -18.59 7.03 -26.43
C LYS A 180 -19.08 8.47 -26.29
N HIS A 181 -20.38 8.66 -26.09
CA HIS A 181 -20.97 9.98 -25.88
C HIS A 181 -20.52 10.57 -24.54
N ARG A 182 -20.65 9.82 -23.44
CA ARG A 182 -20.18 10.23 -22.11
C ARG A 182 -18.70 10.57 -22.09
N TYR A 183 -17.87 9.81 -22.82
CA TYR A 183 -16.45 10.09 -22.95
C TYR A 183 -16.19 11.45 -23.62
N ARG A 184 -16.90 11.76 -24.71
CA ARG A 184 -16.78 13.06 -25.38
C ARG A 184 -17.22 14.21 -24.48
N GLU A 185 -18.32 14.07 -23.76
CA GLU A 185 -18.77 15.07 -22.78
C GLU A 185 -17.74 15.30 -21.67
N ASP A 186 -17.11 14.24 -21.17
CA ASP A 186 -16.10 14.33 -20.12
C ASP A 186 -14.82 15.05 -20.63
N LEU A 187 -14.43 14.81 -21.88
CA LEU A 187 -13.32 15.55 -22.51
C LEU A 187 -13.61 17.05 -22.62
N VAL A 188 -14.83 17.41 -23.04
CA VAL A 188 -15.25 18.82 -23.14
C VAL A 188 -15.24 19.47 -21.75
N ARG A 189 -15.88 18.84 -20.76
CA ARG A 189 -15.88 19.32 -19.37
C ARG A 189 -14.47 19.50 -18.81
N LYS A 190 -13.56 18.57 -19.13
CA LYS A 190 -12.17 18.66 -18.69
C LYS A 190 -11.43 19.83 -19.34
N LYS A 191 -11.67 20.09 -20.62
CA LYS A 191 -11.11 21.25 -21.32
C LYS A 191 -11.60 22.55 -20.69
N GLU A 192 -12.91 22.71 -20.52
CA GLU A 192 -13.50 23.89 -19.89
C GLU A 192 -12.98 24.15 -18.47
N TYR A 193 -12.79 23.08 -17.68
CA TYR A 193 -12.21 23.19 -16.34
C TYR A 193 -10.77 23.70 -16.37
N LEU A 194 -9.96 23.20 -17.30
CA LEU A 194 -8.57 23.64 -17.47
C LEU A 194 -8.51 25.10 -17.93
N ASP A 195 -9.36 25.50 -18.87
CA ASP A 195 -9.42 26.87 -19.38
C ASP A 195 -9.83 27.86 -18.27
N LYS A 196 -10.86 27.51 -17.47
CA LYS A 196 -11.27 28.29 -16.29
C LYS A 196 -10.15 28.40 -15.26
N LYS A 197 -9.40 27.32 -15.02
CA LYS A 197 -8.28 27.32 -14.08
C LYS A 197 -7.12 28.20 -14.59
N ALA A 198 -6.82 28.16 -15.88
CA ALA A 198 -5.79 28.99 -16.51
C ALA A 198 -6.15 30.48 -16.41
N SER A 199 -7.39 30.84 -16.74
CA SER A 199 -7.92 32.20 -16.61
C SER A 199 -7.81 32.71 -15.17
N LYS A 200 -8.28 31.96 -14.17
CA LYS A 200 -8.13 32.33 -12.74
C LYS A 200 -6.67 32.52 -12.32
N THR A 201 -5.78 31.68 -12.83
CA THR A 201 -4.34 31.78 -12.53
C THR A 201 -3.74 33.04 -13.12
N GLN A 202 -4.16 33.42 -14.33
CA GLN A 202 -3.73 34.64 -14.99
C GLN A 202 -4.27 35.89 -14.29
N GLU A 203 -5.54 35.89 -13.88
CA GLU A 203 -6.14 36.98 -13.07
C GLU A 203 -5.41 37.16 -11.74
N LYS A 204 -5.12 36.06 -11.04
CA LYS A 204 -4.36 36.12 -9.79
C LYS A 204 -2.98 36.77 -9.98
N ARG A 205 -2.28 36.41 -11.05
CA ARG A 205 -0.98 37.03 -11.40
C ARG A 205 -1.10 38.52 -11.70
N LYS A 206 -2.16 38.95 -12.40
CA LYS A 206 -2.41 40.38 -12.66
C LYS A 206 -2.62 41.15 -11.37
N LEU A 207 -3.46 40.63 -10.47
CA LEU A 207 -3.72 41.25 -9.16
C LEU A 207 -2.46 41.31 -8.28
N GLU A 208 -1.65 40.25 -8.26
CA GLU A 208 -0.36 40.24 -7.54
C GLU A 208 0.60 41.30 -8.09
N ASN A 209 0.68 41.45 -9.42
CA ASN A 209 1.50 42.49 -10.05
C ASN A 209 1.00 43.91 -9.72
N GLU A 210 -0.31 44.15 -9.78
CA GLU A 210 -0.91 45.45 -9.41
C GLU A 210 -0.66 45.79 -7.93
N LEU A 211 -0.85 44.82 -7.02
CA LEU A 211 -0.51 44.99 -5.61
C LEU A 211 0.95 45.37 -5.42
N GLN A 212 1.87 44.68 -6.10
CA GLN A 212 3.30 44.95 -6.00
C GLN A 212 3.65 46.35 -6.54
N GLN A 213 3.02 46.80 -7.62
CA GLN A 213 3.16 48.16 -8.13
C GLN A 213 2.70 49.21 -7.10
N LEU A 214 1.53 49.01 -6.48
CA LEU A 214 1.01 49.91 -5.46
C LEU A 214 1.90 49.95 -4.20
N TYR A 215 2.42 48.80 -3.75
CA TYR A 215 3.38 48.78 -2.63
C TYR A 215 4.66 49.55 -2.96
N ASN A 216 5.17 49.41 -4.19
CA ASN A 216 6.35 50.15 -4.63
C ASN A 216 6.08 51.65 -4.72
N GLN A 217 4.92 52.07 -5.24
CA GLN A 217 4.51 53.48 -5.27
C GLN A 217 4.38 54.06 -3.86
N LYS A 218 3.70 53.35 -2.95
CA LYS A 218 3.58 53.75 -1.54
C LYS A 218 4.95 53.92 -0.87
N LYS A 219 5.88 53.01 -1.16
CA LYS A 219 7.26 53.09 -0.63
C LYS A 219 8.01 54.32 -1.18
N LYS A 220 7.87 54.63 -2.47
CA LYS A 220 8.47 55.84 -3.08
C LYS A 220 7.96 57.12 -2.43
N ILE A 221 6.64 57.26 -2.31
CA ILE A 221 6.01 58.44 -1.68
C ILE A 221 6.49 58.61 -0.24
N ARG A 222 6.62 57.51 0.52
CA ARG A 222 7.13 57.57 1.90
C ARG A 222 8.57 58.09 1.96
N LEU A 223 9.44 57.61 1.08
CA LEU A 223 10.83 58.07 1.00
C LEU A 223 10.94 59.53 0.56
N GLU A 224 10.07 60.00 -0.33
CA GLU A 224 10.00 61.41 -0.71
C GLU A 224 9.56 62.29 0.46
N LYS A 225 8.51 61.89 1.19
CA LYS A 225 8.08 62.60 2.40
C LYS A 225 9.17 62.66 3.48
N GLU A 226 9.85 61.55 3.75
CA GLU A 226 10.96 61.51 4.72
C GLU A 226 12.11 62.46 4.31
N LYS A 227 12.40 62.61 3.01
CA LYS A 227 13.39 63.58 2.52
C LYS A 227 12.94 65.02 2.71
N GLU A 228 11.68 65.32 2.36
CA GLU A 228 11.11 66.66 2.54
C GLU A 228 11.08 67.07 4.01
N GLU A 229 10.73 66.13 4.91
CA GLU A 229 10.72 66.34 6.36
C GLU A 229 12.11 66.69 6.91
N ILE A 230 13.15 65.94 6.51
CA ILE A 230 14.54 66.26 6.85
C ILE A 230 14.94 67.64 6.32
N GLU A 231 14.53 68.00 5.10
CA GLU A 231 14.84 69.31 4.52
C GLU A 231 14.17 70.46 5.29
N PHE A 232 12.94 70.27 5.75
CA PHE A 232 12.25 71.22 6.61
C PHE A 232 12.90 71.32 8.00
N GLU A 233 13.30 70.21 8.63
CA GLU A 233 14.01 70.22 9.91
C GLU A 233 15.33 70.99 9.84
N VAL A 234 16.13 70.77 8.79
CA VAL A 234 17.39 71.51 8.56
C VAL A 234 17.11 73.02 8.41
N LYS A 235 16.09 73.40 7.64
CA LYS A 235 15.69 74.81 7.49
C LYS A 235 15.26 75.43 8.81
N ILE A 236 14.49 74.70 9.63
CA ILE A 236 14.07 75.14 10.96
C ILE A 236 15.29 75.36 11.86
N GLN A 237 16.22 74.40 11.92
CA GLN A 237 17.45 74.54 12.73
C GLN A 237 18.27 75.77 12.33
N ILE A 238 18.48 75.99 11.03
CA ILE A 238 19.22 77.18 10.53
C ILE A 238 18.53 78.47 10.99
N LEU A 239 17.20 78.53 10.93
CA LEU A 239 16.44 79.70 11.37
C LEU A 239 16.48 79.88 12.88
N GLU A 240 16.43 78.80 13.67
CA GLU A 240 16.58 78.84 15.12
C GLU A 240 17.97 79.30 15.56
N GLU A 241 19.03 78.83 14.91
CA GLU A 241 20.40 79.28 15.17
C GLU A 241 20.57 80.77 14.84
N LYS A 242 20.07 81.23 13.68
CA LYS A 242 20.06 82.66 13.34
C LYS A 242 19.26 83.49 14.35
N ARG A 243 18.13 82.98 14.82
CA ARG A 243 17.33 83.64 15.86
C ARG A 243 18.10 83.77 17.18
N LYS A 244 18.83 82.73 17.59
CA LYS A 244 19.68 82.76 18.79
C LYS A 244 20.85 83.72 18.66
N SER A 245 21.43 83.91 17.48
CA SER A 245 22.54 84.87 17.27
C SER A 245 22.10 86.34 17.27
N LEU A 246 20.80 86.62 17.18
CA LEU A 246 20.23 87.97 17.15
C LEU A 246 19.66 88.41 18.51
N LEU A 247 19.68 87.53 19.52
CA LEU A 247 19.29 87.77 20.91
C LEU A 247 20.53 87.80 21.79
#